data_AF-B0SWQ3-F1
#
_entry.id   AF-B0SWQ3-F1
#
_cell.length_a   1.000
_cell.length_b   1.000
_cell.length_c   1.000
_cell.angle_alpha   90.00
_cell.angle_beta   90.00
_cell.angle_gamma   90.00
#
_symmetry.space_group_name_H-M   'P 1'
#
loop_
_entity.id
_entity.type
_entity.pdbx_description
1 polymer ?
#
loop_
_entity_poly.entity_id
_entity_poly.type
_entity_poly.pdbx_seq_one_letter_code
_entity_poly.pdbx_strand_id
1 'polypeptide(L)'
;MLKAEIDEAKRLVTTDTVQITIGEIASMYASDELDIIPEFQRLFRWSIEKKSSFIESILIGIPVPPAFAYENADGTWELIDGLQRISTILEFMGLLRDLDNPGSFRQSTLMETKYLKSLRDARWSPFDLDATNVLDKSLQLFFRRARIDFQVLKHPSDPRTKFDLFQRLNRGGAYANEQEVRSCSMVLADREFTKEIKNFADSDIFRKVFKITPEQSINQKNVEYAVRLIVHTFRDFTSGTDVQEFLDKSIISIMTEENQAAVMETIRWTVETLSRAAGDGVLVPPADAPEEIANRFSLRALEAIASGLARNREAVSRLPDQDAFVRERISGFWQQESVLQMSASGLRGTTRIQRTVLFGESWFKPDA
;
A
#
# COMPACT_ATOMS: atom_id res chain seq x y z
N MET A 1 16.02 -19.09 -28.12
CA MET A 1 15.13 -19.03 -26.94
C MET A 1 15.15 -17.62 -26.35
N LEU A 2 16.24 -17.19 -25.69
CA LEU A 2 16.36 -15.84 -25.08
C LEU A 2 16.03 -14.66 -26.02
N LYS A 3 16.49 -14.66 -27.27
CA LYS A 3 16.18 -13.56 -28.21
C LYS A 3 14.67 -13.43 -28.48
N ALA A 4 13.99 -14.57 -28.66
CA ALA A 4 12.55 -14.57 -28.87
C ALA A 4 11.79 -14.11 -27.62
N GLU A 5 12.25 -14.51 -26.43
CA GLU A 5 11.70 -14.04 -25.15
C GLU A 5 11.89 -12.52 -24.96
N ILE A 6 13.07 -12.00 -25.31
CA ILE A 6 13.35 -10.55 -25.27
C ILE A 6 12.46 -9.79 -26.26
N ASP A 7 12.35 -10.29 -27.50
CA ASP A 7 11.56 -9.64 -28.54
C ASP A 7 10.06 -9.65 -28.18
N GLU A 8 9.58 -10.71 -27.53
CA GLU A 8 8.21 -10.77 -27.01
C GLU A 8 8.00 -9.81 -25.83
N ALA A 9 8.90 -9.80 -24.85
CA ALA A 9 8.81 -8.90 -23.69
C ALA A 9 8.89 -7.42 -24.10
N LYS A 10 9.70 -7.06 -25.10
CA LYS A 10 9.79 -5.69 -25.62
C LYS A 10 8.49 -5.21 -26.27
N ARG A 11 7.70 -6.10 -26.88
CA ARG A 11 6.41 -5.73 -27.49
C ARG A 11 5.36 -5.35 -26.45
N LEU A 12 5.52 -5.81 -25.21
CA LEU A 12 4.60 -5.50 -24.10
C LEU A 12 4.85 -4.12 -23.49
N VAL A 13 5.97 -3.46 -23.81
CA VAL A 13 6.40 -2.21 -23.20
C VAL A 13 6.64 -1.17 -24.29
N THR A 14 5.74 -0.21 -24.44
CA THR A 14 5.96 0.96 -25.32
C THR A 14 6.00 2.21 -24.46
N THR A 15 7.13 2.92 -24.46
CA THR A 15 7.32 4.15 -23.66
C THR A 15 7.63 5.34 -24.54
N ASP A 16 7.00 6.47 -24.24
CA ASP A 16 7.34 7.78 -24.79
C ASP A 16 7.95 8.68 -23.71
N THR A 17 8.86 9.56 -24.13
CA THR A 17 9.37 10.63 -23.26
C THR A 17 8.86 11.96 -23.77
N VAL A 18 8.21 12.72 -22.91
CA VAL A 18 7.58 14.00 -23.23
C VAL A 18 7.92 15.03 -22.17
N GLN A 19 8.08 16.29 -22.58
CA GLN A 19 8.29 17.40 -21.65
C GLN A 19 6.99 18.16 -21.48
N ILE A 20 6.49 18.23 -20.26
CA ILE A 20 5.25 18.94 -19.95
C ILE A 20 5.56 20.14 -19.07
N THR A 21 5.00 21.30 -19.42
CA THR A 21 5.09 22.49 -18.57
C THR A 21 4.24 22.34 -17.31
N ILE A 22 4.64 22.97 -16.21
CA ILE A 22 3.85 22.98 -14.98
C ILE A 22 2.42 23.51 -15.23
N GLY A 23 2.26 24.48 -16.12
CA GLY A 23 0.95 24.99 -16.51
C GLY A 23 0.06 23.94 -17.21
N GLU A 24 0.65 23.08 -18.04
CA GLU A 24 -0.06 21.96 -18.69
C GLU A 24 -0.41 20.87 -17.65
N ILE A 25 0.52 20.49 -16.76
CA ILE A 25 0.25 19.55 -15.67
C ILE A 25 -0.95 20.01 -14.84
N ALA A 26 -0.97 21.30 -14.47
CA ALA A 26 -2.08 21.90 -13.74
C ALA A 26 -3.41 21.85 -14.52
N SER A 27 -3.35 22.01 -15.84
CA SER A 27 -4.55 22.00 -16.70
C SER A 27 -5.09 20.58 -16.90
N MET A 28 -4.20 19.60 -17.11
CA MET A 28 -4.53 18.18 -17.20
C MET A 28 -5.17 17.70 -15.89
N TYR A 29 -4.58 18.04 -14.74
CA TYR A 29 -5.15 17.69 -13.44
C TYR A 29 -6.54 18.32 -13.21
N ALA A 30 -6.70 19.61 -13.55
CA ALA A 30 -7.98 20.30 -13.39
C ALA A 30 -9.09 19.74 -14.30
N SER A 31 -8.72 19.16 -15.44
CA SER A 31 -9.63 18.57 -16.42
C SER A 31 -9.82 17.05 -16.24
N ASP A 32 -9.30 16.49 -15.14
CA ASP A 32 -9.31 15.06 -14.84
C ASP A 32 -8.63 14.18 -15.93
N GLU A 33 -7.70 14.77 -16.70
CA GLU A 33 -6.86 14.09 -17.68
C GLU A 33 -5.60 13.47 -17.04
N LEU A 34 -5.24 13.91 -15.83
CA LEU A 34 -4.13 13.35 -15.04
C LEU A 34 -4.65 12.94 -13.65
N ASP A 35 -4.78 11.64 -13.40
CA ASP A 35 -5.10 11.09 -12.09
C ASP A 35 -3.83 10.97 -11.23
N ILE A 36 -3.77 11.78 -10.17
CA ILE A 36 -2.78 11.64 -9.09
C ILE A 36 -3.46 10.84 -7.98
N ILE A 37 -3.36 9.52 -8.05
CA ILE A 37 -4.08 8.55 -7.21
C ILE A 37 -4.16 9.02 -5.74
N PRO A 38 -5.33 9.56 -5.31
CA PRO A 38 -5.52 10.18 -3.99
C PRO A 38 -5.12 9.31 -2.80
N GLU A 39 -5.33 8.00 -2.93
CA GLU A 39 -5.03 6.99 -1.91
C GLU A 39 -3.53 6.96 -1.59
N PHE A 40 -2.66 7.31 -2.54
CA PHE A 40 -1.21 7.36 -2.33
C PHE A 40 -0.76 8.67 -1.66
N GLN A 41 -1.51 9.76 -1.82
CA GLN A 41 -1.19 11.06 -1.21
C GLN A 41 -1.38 11.06 0.31
N ARG A 42 -2.19 10.15 0.85
CA ARG A 42 -2.43 10.02 2.30
C ARG A 42 -1.28 9.30 3.02
N LEU A 43 -0.55 8.45 2.32
CA LEU A 43 0.46 7.57 2.90
C LEU A 43 1.82 8.25 3.03
N PHE A 44 2.18 9.09 2.08
CA PHE A 44 3.42 9.84 2.08
C PHE A 44 3.11 11.30 1.77
N ARG A 45 3.49 12.22 2.66
CA ARG A 45 3.52 13.66 2.37
C ARG A 45 4.91 14.16 2.70
N TRP A 46 5.59 14.76 1.72
CA TRP A 46 6.85 15.44 1.97
C TRP A 46 6.69 16.46 3.10
N SER A 47 7.70 16.55 3.95
CA SER A 47 7.78 17.62 4.94
C SER A 47 7.83 18.97 4.23
N ILE A 48 7.43 20.02 4.92
CA ILE A 48 7.38 21.37 4.35
C ILE A 48 8.77 21.84 3.86
N GLU A 49 9.84 21.41 4.52
CA GLU A 49 11.23 21.69 4.14
C GLU A 49 11.55 21.06 2.77
N LYS A 50 11.16 19.78 2.57
CA LYS A 50 11.41 19.07 1.32
C LYS A 50 10.58 19.63 0.18
N LYS A 51 9.32 20.00 0.45
CA LYS A 51 8.46 20.73 -0.51
C LYS A 51 9.11 22.05 -0.92
N SER A 52 9.59 22.83 0.05
CA SER A 52 10.21 24.13 -0.18
C SER A 52 11.49 24.02 -1.01
N SER A 53 12.37 23.05 -0.70
CA SER A 53 13.59 22.80 -1.48
C SER A 53 13.31 22.33 -2.92
N PHE A 54 12.24 21.56 -3.13
CA PHE A 54 11.81 21.17 -4.46
C PHE A 54 11.29 22.35 -5.28
N ILE A 55 10.45 23.21 -4.68
CA ILE A 55 9.98 24.44 -5.33
C ILE A 55 11.15 25.40 -5.63
N GLU A 56 12.11 25.54 -4.70
CA GLU A 56 13.35 26.28 -4.94
C GLU A 56 14.07 25.75 -6.17
N SER A 57 14.25 24.42 -6.29
CA SER A 57 14.93 23.79 -7.41
C SER A 57 14.29 24.17 -8.75
N ILE A 58 12.96 24.16 -8.83
CA ILE A 58 12.21 24.57 -10.03
C ILE A 58 12.43 26.06 -10.33
N LEU A 59 12.30 26.93 -9.32
CA LEU A 59 12.41 28.39 -9.49
C LEU A 59 13.80 28.81 -9.99
N ILE A 60 14.86 28.12 -9.57
CA ILE A 60 16.24 28.43 -9.98
C ILE A 60 16.74 27.57 -11.16
N GLY A 61 15.89 26.69 -11.71
CA GLY A 61 16.20 25.90 -12.89
C GLY A 61 17.14 24.71 -12.66
N ILE A 62 17.20 24.17 -11.43
CA ILE A 62 17.88 22.90 -11.17
C ILE A 62 17.04 21.76 -11.78
N PRO A 63 17.65 20.87 -12.59
CA PRO A 63 16.95 19.71 -13.14
C PRO A 63 16.37 18.83 -12.02
N VAL A 64 15.09 18.47 -12.17
CA VAL A 64 14.40 17.58 -11.24
C VAL A 64 14.21 16.19 -11.87
N PRO A 65 14.12 15.11 -11.08
CA PRO A 65 13.89 13.77 -11.62
C PRO A 65 12.59 13.68 -12.43
N PRO A 66 12.55 12.86 -13.50
CA PRO A 66 11.36 12.68 -14.33
C PRO A 66 10.20 12.11 -13.51
N ALA A 67 8.97 12.38 -13.93
CA ALA A 67 7.77 11.68 -13.46
C ALA A 67 7.44 10.51 -14.41
N PHE A 68 6.66 9.56 -13.93
CA PHE A 68 6.22 8.42 -14.73
C PHE A 68 4.70 8.35 -14.74
N ALA A 69 4.12 8.14 -15.91
CA ALA A 69 2.68 8.00 -16.08
C ALA A 69 2.34 6.77 -16.93
N TYR A 70 1.13 6.24 -16.72
CA TYR A 70 0.50 5.25 -17.58
C TYR A 70 -0.58 5.95 -18.40
N GLU A 71 -0.62 5.72 -19.70
CA GLU A 71 -1.72 6.17 -20.55
C GLU A 71 -2.81 5.10 -20.57
N ASN A 72 -4.02 5.46 -20.10
CA ASN A 72 -5.19 4.59 -20.12
C ASN A 72 -5.77 4.48 -21.55
N ALA A 73 -6.66 3.51 -21.74
CA ALA A 73 -7.30 3.28 -23.04
C ALA A 73 -8.14 4.46 -23.54
N ASP A 74 -8.61 5.32 -22.63
CA ASP A 74 -9.35 6.56 -22.93
C ASP A 74 -8.44 7.77 -23.15
N GLY A 75 -7.11 7.59 -23.06
CA GLY A 75 -6.10 8.63 -23.22
C GLY A 75 -5.79 9.41 -21.94
N THR A 76 -6.49 9.18 -20.84
CA THR A 76 -6.16 9.78 -19.54
C THR A 76 -4.84 9.23 -19.00
N TRP A 77 -4.15 10.01 -18.20
CA TRP A 77 -2.88 9.64 -17.61
C TRP A 77 -3.05 9.31 -16.14
N GLU A 78 -2.46 8.21 -15.72
CA GLU A 78 -2.40 7.83 -14.32
C GLU A 78 -0.96 7.93 -13.83
N LEU A 79 -0.72 8.72 -12.79
CA LEU A 79 0.62 8.97 -12.26
C LEU A 79 1.15 7.73 -11.51
N ILE A 80 2.24 7.15 -12.01
CA ILE A 80 2.90 5.96 -11.45
C ILE A 80 4.01 6.34 -10.46
N ASP A 81 4.87 7.30 -10.84
CA ASP A 81 5.93 7.85 -9.98
C ASP A 81 5.99 9.38 -10.10
N GLY A 82 6.47 10.03 -9.05
CA GLY A 82 6.55 11.48 -8.95
C GLY A 82 5.37 12.09 -8.21
N LEU A 83 4.57 11.28 -7.52
CA LEU A 83 3.42 11.74 -6.73
C LEU A 83 3.75 12.93 -5.84
N GLN A 84 4.83 12.85 -5.08
CA GLN A 84 5.23 13.94 -4.18
C GLN A 84 5.63 15.21 -4.93
N ARG A 85 6.29 15.08 -6.08
CA ARG A 85 6.70 16.20 -6.94
C ARG A 85 5.47 16.90 -7.52
N ILE A 86 4.60 16.16 -8.19
CA ILE A 86 3.40 16.69 -8.84
C ILE A 86 2.42 17.24 -7.81
N SER A 87 2.19 16.54 -6.71
CA SER A 87 1.30 17.02 -5.63
C SER A 87 1.84 18.31 -4.99
N THR A 88 3.16 18.43 -4.79
CA THR A 88 3.77 19.65 -4.25
C THR A 88 3.59 20.85 -5.18
N ILE A 89 3.71 20.65 -6.50
CA ILE A 89 3.46 21.70 -7.51
C ILE A 89 2.01 22.16 -7.43
N LEU A 90 1.07 21.22 -7.47
CA LEU A 90 -0.36 21.52 -7.44
C LEU A 90 -0.79 22.15 -6.12
N GLU A 91 -0.27 21.68 -4.99
CA GLU A 91 -0.52 22.23 -3.67
C GLU A 91 0.06 23.65 -3.54
N PHE A 92 1.29 23.88 -3.98
CA PHE A 92 1.85 25.23 -3.96
C PHE A 92 0.98 26.21 -4.76
N MET A 93 0.49 25.76 -5.93
CA MET A 93 -0.38 26.54 -6.81
C MET A 93 -1.83 26.69 -6.31
N GLY A 94 -2.21 26.06 -5.19
CA GLY A 94 -3.57 26.11 -4.66
C GLY A 94 -4.58 25.29 -5.47
N LEU A 95 -4.11 24.29 -6.22
CA LEU A 95 -4.93 23.49 -7.14
C LEU A 95 -5.12 22.04 -6.67
N LEU A 96 -4.35 21.58 -5.68
CA LEU A 96 -4.47 20.22 -5.19
C LEU A 96 -5.78 20.04 -4.42
N ARG A 97 -6.65 19.10 -4.85
CA ARG A 97 -7.92 18.81 -4.16
C ARG A 97 -7.64 18.33 -2.73
N ASP A 98 -8.38 18.85 -1.74
CA ASP A 98 -8.23 18.42 -0.36
C ASP A 98 -9.01 17.12 -0.10
N LEU A 99 -8.28 16.05 0.20
CA LEU A 99 -8.86 14.75 0.49
C LEU A 99 -9.53 14.68 1.86
N ASP A 100 -9.19 15.62 2.75
CA ASP A 100 -9.71 15.70 4.11
C ASP A 100 -10.95 16.61 4.16
N ASN A 101 -11.12 17.49 3.16
CA ASN A 101 -12.24 18.41 3.03
C ASN A 101 -12.74 18.49 1.56
N PRO A 102 -13.66 17.59 1.16
CA PRO A 102 -14.16 17.51 -0.21
C PRO A 102 -14.70 18.85 -0.71
N GLY A 103 -14.27 19.27 -1.90
CA GLY A 103 -14.69 20.54 -2.52
C GLY A 103 -13.78 21.73 -2.19
N SER A 104 -12.77 21.56 -1.34
CA SER A 104 -11.72 22.56 -1.13
C SER A 104 -10.39 22.17 -1.80
N PHE A 105 -9.49 23.15 -1.90
CA PHE A 105 -8.15 22.97 -2.43
C PHE A 105 -7.11 23.35 -1.37
N ARG A 106 -6.01 22.60 -1.34
CA ARG A 106 -4.89 22.87 -0.44
C ARG A 106 -3.95 23.87 -1.08
N GLN A 107 -3.51 24.83 -0.27
CA GLN A 107 -2.43 25.74 -0.63
C GLN A 107 -1.36 25.77 0.46
N SER A 108 -0.10 25.52 0.08
CA SER A 108 1.03 25.59 1.02
C SER A 108 1.76 26.93 0.92
N THR A 109 2.19 27.47 2.05
CA THR A 109 3.30 28.43 2.11
C THR A 109 4.63 27.68 1.97
N LEU A 110 5.73 28.39 1.76
CA LEU A 110 7.08 27.81 1.71
C LEU A 110 7.91 28.24 2.93
N MET A 111 8.99 27.51 3.19
CA MET A 111 10.02 27.89 4.13
C MET A 111 11.20 28.56 3.42
N GLU A 112 12.04 29.25 4.18
CA GLU A 112 13.35 29.64 3.67
C GLU A 112 14.16 28.42 3.26
N THR A 113 14.93 28.56 2.20
CA THR A 113 15.73 27.48 1.60
C THR A 113 17.20 27.86 1.54
N LYS A 114 18.05 27.06 0.86
CA LYS A 114 19.49 27.27 0.88
C LYS A 114 19.89 28.52 0.07
N TYR A 115 19.34 28.68 -1.12
CA TYR A 115 19.61 29.75 -2.06
C TYR A 115 18.56 30.87 -1.97
N LEU A 116 17.29 30.53 -1.67
CA LEU A 116 16.21 31.50 -1.63
C LEU A 116 15.64 31.67 -0.20
N LYS A 117 16.31 32.51 0.60
CA LYS A 117 15.87 32.84 1.98
C LYS A 117 14.52 33.55 2.01
N SER A 118 14.23 34.37 1.00
CA SER A 118 12.96 35.09 0.85
C SER A 118 11.77 34.18 0.50
N LEU A 119 11.95 32.87 0.33
CA LEU A 119 10.83 31.94 0.19
C LEU A 119 10.06 31.71 1.50
N ARG A 120 10.59 32.15 2.65
CA ARG A 120 9.84 32.08 3.91
C ARG A 120 8.46 32.74 3.76
N ASP A 121 7.43 31.97 4.04
CA ASP A 121 6.01 32.33 3.95
C ASP A 121 5.51 32.68 2.53
N ALA A 122 6.35 32.43 1.51
CA ALA A 122 6.01 32.66 0.12
C ALA A 122 4.86 31.75 -0.31
N ARG A 123 3.93 32.29 -1.10
CA ARG A 123 2.72 31.58 -1.55
C ARG A 123 2.32 31.98 -2.96
N TRP A 124 1.57 31.10 -3.61
CA TRP A 124 1.09 31.33 -4.97
C TRP A 124 0.05 32.44 -5.09
N SER A 125 -1.05 32.33 -4.34
CA SER A 125 -2.15 33.29 -4.27
C SER A 125 -2.46 33.70 -2.82
N PRO A 126 -3.08 34.87 -2.60
CA PRO A 126 -3.58 35.24 -1.28
C PRO A 126 -4.80 34.38 -0.92
N PHE A 127 -4.84 33.90 0.33
CA PHE A 127 -6.03 33.28 0.94
C PHE A 127 -6.55 34.08 2.15
N ASP A 128 -5.74 35.03 2.65
CA ASP A 128 -6.07 35.99 3.71
C ASP A 128 -5.78 37.40 3.21
N LEU A 129 -6.52 38.41 3.70
CA LEU A 129 -6.34 39.81 3.30
C LEU A 129 -4.95 40.38 3.66
N ASP A 130 -4.27 39.78 4.64
CA ASP A 130 -2.98 40.21 5.16
C ASP A 130 -1.78 39.44 4.55
N ALA A 131 -1.98 38.68 3.47
CA ALA A 131 -0.92 37.90 2.84
C ALA A 131 0.17 38.81 2.23
N THR A 132 1.36 38.84 2.83
CA THR A 132 2.45 39.76 2.43
C THR A 132 3.44 39.20 1.41
N ASN A 133 3.67 37.88 1.38
CA ASN A 133 4.68 37.26 0.51
C ASN A 133 4.03 36.42 -0.61
N VAL A 134 3.31 37.08 -1.52
CA VAL A 134 2.70 36.44 -2.68
C VAL A 134 3.66 36.54 -3.87
N LEU A 135 3.86 35.42 -4.60
CA LEU A 135 4.66 35.45 -5.82
C LEU A 135 4.06 36.42 -6.83
N ASP A 136 4.89 37.32 -7.34
CA ASP A 136 4.47 38.23 -8.40
C ASP A 136 4.12 37.48 -9.69
N LYS A 137 3.45 38.17 -10.60
CA LYS A 137 2.97 37.55 -11.84
C LYS A 137 4.11 37.02 -12.72
N SER A 138 5.28 37.65 -12.69
CA SER A 138 6.44 37.25 -13.48
C SER A 138 6.99 35.92 -12.97
N LEU A 139 7.20 35.80 -11.66
CA LEU A 139 7.64 34.57 -11.00
C LEU A 139 6.64 33.42 -11.19
N GLN A 140 5.33 33.70 -11.09
CA GLN A 140 4.29 32.72 -11.42
C GLN A 140 4.40 32.23 -12.87
N LEU A 141 4.66 33.14 -13.83
CA LEU A 141 4.82 32.77 -15.24
C LEU A 141 6.07 31.93 -15.48
N PHE A 142 7.21 32.29 -14.87
CA PHE A 142 8.42 31.48 -14.94
C PHE A 142 8.20 30.08 -14.37
N PHE A 143 7.57 29.98 -13.20
CA PHE A 143 7.24 28.70 -12.59
C PHE A 143 6.30 27.87 -13.47
N ARG A 144 5.21 28.45 -14.01
CA ARG A 144 4.29 27.73 -14.91
C ARG A 144 4.95 27.23 -16.19
N ARG A 145 5.97 27.93 -16.69
CA ARG A 145 6.69 27.57 -17.92
C ARG A 145 7.84 26.60 -17.69
N ALA A 146 8.23 26.36 -16.43
CA ALA A 146 9.18 25.30 -16.10
C ALA A 146 8.61 23.95 -16.57
N ARG A 147 9.50 23.06 -16.99
CA ARG A 147 9.15 21.77 -17.59
C ARG A 147 9.56 20.62 -16.68
N ILE A 148 8.74 19.58 -16.68
CA ILE A 148 9.00 18.30 -16.04
C ILE A 148 9.01 17.25 -17.14
N ASP A 149 10.04 16.41 -17.15
CA ASP A 149 10.10 15.26 -18.04
C ASP A 149 9.14 14.18 -17.54
N PHE A 150 8.31 13.65 -18.43
CA PHE A 150 7.44 12.50 -18.19
C PHE A 150 7.90 11.32 -19.05
N GLN A 151 8.04 10.16 -18.42
CA GLN A 151 8.12 8.88 -19.11
C GLN A 151 6.74 8.23 -19.07
N VAL A 152 6.12 8.07 -20.23
CA VAL A 152 4.74 7.62 -20.37
C VAL A 152 4.72 6.21 -20.95
N LEU A 153 4.17 5.26 -20.19
CA LEU A 153 3.90 3.92 -20.68
C LEU A 153 2.58 3.94 -21.48
N LYS A 154 2.67 3.71 -22.79
CA LYS A 154 1.55 3.81 -23.74
C LYS A 154 0.61 2.61 -23.66
N HIS A 155 -0.69 2.85 -23.84
CA HIS A 155 -1.65 1.80 -24.21
C HIS A 155 -1.43 1.36 -25.68
N PRO A 156 -1.56 0.06 -26.05
CA PRO A 156 -1.91 -1.09 -25.23
C PRO A 156 -0.64 -1.79 -24.68
N SER A 157 -0.14 -1.36 -23.53
CA SER A 157 0.78 -2.19 -22.73
C SER A 157 -0.06 -3.10 -21.83
N ASP A 158 0.41 -4.33 -21.55
CA ASP A 158 -0.29 -5.24 -20.64
C ASP A 158 -0.48 -4.54 -19.28
N PRO A 159 -1.69 -4.52 -18.67
CA PRO A 159 -1.90 -3.98 -17.32
C PRO A 159 -0.88 -4.52 -16.31
N ARG A 160 -0.37 -5.75 -16.52
CA ARG A 160 0.69 -6.34 -15.70
C ARG A 160 2.03 -5.59 -15.78
N THR A 161 2.34 -5.05 -16.96
CA THR A 161 3.55 -4.25 -17.22
C THR A 161 3.58 -2.96 -16.42
N LYS A 162 2.41 -2.33 -16.19
CA LYS A 162 2.27 -1.16 -15.31
C LYS A 162 2.76 -1.48 -13.88
N PHE A 163 2.39 -2.65 -13.33
CA PHE A 163 2.83 -3.07 -11.99
C PHE A 163 4.33 -3.33 -11.93
N ASP A 164 4.85 -4.05 -12.92
CA ASP A 164 6.28 -4.39 -12.97
C ASP A 164 7.15 -3.12 -13.07
N LEU A 165 6.73 -2.14 -13.85
CA LEU A 165 7.41 -0.85 -13.96
C LEU A 165 7.38 -0.10 -12.62
N PHE A 166 6.21 0.01 -11.97
CA PHE A 166 6.06 0.64 -10.67
C PHE A 166 6.99 0.00 -9.62
N GLN A 167 7.02 -1.33 -9.55
CA GLN A 167 7.87 -2.04 -8.60
C GLN A 167 9.36 -1.83 -8.89
N ARG A 168 9.78 -1.85 -10.16
CA ARG A 168 11.19 -1.64 -10.54
C ARG A 168 11.68 -0.22 -10.22
N LEU A 169 10.85 0.80 -10.46
CA LEU A 169 11.17 2.19 -10.16
C LEU A 169 11.32 2.42 -8.64
N ASN A 170 10.42 1.84 -7.85
CA ASN A 170 10.40 2.06 -6.40
C ASN A 170 11.36 1.17 -5.62
N ARG A 171 11.62 -0.08 -6.04
CA ARG A 171 12.55 -0.98 -5.34
C ARG A 171 14.02 -0.53 -5.40
N GLY A 172 14.37 0.36 -6.34
CA GLY A 172 15.70 0.98 -6.44
C GLY A 172 15.88 2.28 -5.64
N GLY A 173 14.82 2.83 -5.04
CA GLY A 173 14.81 4.10 -4.31
C GLY A 173 14.39 3.95 -2.85
N ALA A 174 15.03 4.69 -1.95
CA ALA A 174 14.90 4.54 -0.50
C ALA A 174 13.61 5.10 0.15
N TYR A 175 12.46 5.13 -0.56
CA TYR A 175 11.32 5.95 -0.11
C TYR A 175 10.02 5.23 0.26
N ALA A 176 9.78 3.97 -0.14
CA ALA A 176 8.55 3.26 0.23
C ALA A 176 8.86 1.93 0.91
N ASN A 177 8.14 1.61 1.99
CA ASN A 177 8.20 0.29 2.60
C ASN A 177 7.53 -0.77 1.70
N GLU A 178 7.81 -2.05 1.92
CA GLU A 178 7.31 -3.13 1.07
C GLU A 178 5.78 -3.18 1.00
N GLN A 179 5.10 -2.88 2.11
CA GLN A 179 3.64 -2.84 2.14
C GLN A 179 3.09 -1.62 1.39
N GLU A 180 3.78 -0.48 1.37
CA GLU A 180 3.38 0.69 0.58
C GLU A 180 3.46 0.38 -0.92
N VAL A 181 4.57 -0.24 -1.36
CA VAL A 181 4.74 -0.68 -2.75
C VAL A 181 3.64 -1.68 -3.13
N ARG A 182 3.30 -2.60 -2.22
CA ARG A 182 2.21 -3.56 -2.40
C ARG A 182 0.84 -2.90 -2.47
N SER A 183 0.52 -2.02 -1.52
CA SER A 183 -0.74 -1.26 -1.50
C SER A 183 -0.91 -0.46 -2.79
N CYS A 184 0.17 0.08 -3.34
CA CYS A 184 0.13 0.72 -4.65
C CYS A 184 -0.19 -0.27 -5.75
N SER A 185 0.55 -1.38 -5.82
CA SER A 185 0.30 -2.44 -6.81
C SER A 185 -1.15 -2.95 -6.76
N MET A 186 -1.73 -3.07 -5.57
CA MET A 186 -3.14 -3.45 -5.39
C MET A 186 -4.08 -2.39 -5.96
N VAL A 187 -3.91 -1.09 -5.64
CA VAL A 187 -4.77 -0.02 -6.18
C VAL A 187 -4.71 0.04 -7.69
N LEU A 188 -3.52 -0.12 -8.27
CA LEU A 188 -3.34 -0.13 -9.73
C LEU A 188 -4.08 -1.33 -10.38
N ALA A 189 -4.34 -2.41 -9.63
CA ALA A 189 -4.95 -3.65 -10.12
C ALA A 189 -6.46 -3.63 -9.96
N ASP A 190 -6.93 -3.25 -8.78
CA ASP A 190 -8.34 -3.01 -8.52
C ASP A 190 -8.47 -2.00 -7.38
N ARG A 191 -8.87 -0.77 -7.73
CA ARG A 191 -9.02 0.34 -6.79
C ARG A 191 -10.13 0.08 -5.77
N GLU A 192 -11.28 -0.43 -6.23
CA GLU A 192 -12.45 -0.63 -5.37
C GLU A 192 -12.22 -1.78 -4.39
N PHE A 193 -11.67 -2.90 -4.88
CA PHE A 193 -11.37 -4.03 -4.01
C PHE A 193 -10.25 -3.70 -3.00
N THR A 194 -9.23 -2.94 -3.42
CA THR A 194 -8.19 -2.45 -2.49
C THR A 194 -8.77 -1.56 -1.40
N LYS A 195 -9.70 -0.68 -1.76
CA LYS A 195 -10.41 0.18 -0.80
C LYS A 195 -11.23 -0.67 0.18
N GLU A 196 -11.87 -1.74 -0.29
CA GLU A 196 -12.59 -2.66 0.58
C GLU A 196 -11.67 -3.36 1.59
N ILE A 197 -10.53 -3.90 1.14
CA ILE A 197 -9.53 -4.52 2.01
C ILE A 197 -9.00 -3.52 3.04
N LYS A 198 -8.70 -2.28 2.64
CA LYS A 198 -8.24 -1.22 3.55
C LYS A 198 -9.31 -0.89 4.59
N ASN A 199 -10.56 -0.68 4.18
CA ASN A 199 -11.66 -0.41 5.10
C ASN A 199 -11.86 -1.55 6.11
N PHE A 200 -11.73 -2.79 5.67
CA PHE A 200 -11.77 -3.95 6.56
C PHE A 200 -10.59 -3.95 7.56
N ALA A 201 -9.37 -3.71 7.08
CA ALA A 201 -8.17 -3.62 7.92
C ALA A 201 -8.20 -2.43 8.90
N ASP A 202 -8.93 -1.36 8.58
CA ASP A 202 -9.13 -0.18 9.42
C ASP A 202 -10.28 -0.33 10.42
N SER A 203 -11.11 -1.37 10.29
CA SER A 203 -12.21 -1.62 11.21
C SER A 203 -11.75 -1.89 12.64
N ASP A 204 -12.55 -1.49 13.62
CA ASP A 204 -12.23 -1.67 15.04
C ASP A 204 -12.03 -3.14 15.42
N ILE A 205 -12.84 -4.03 14.85
CA ILE A 205 -12.74 -5.47 15.12
C ILE A 205 -11.39 -6.04 14.65
N PHE A 206 -10.96 -5.65 13.45
CA PHE A 206 -9.66 -6.07 12.91
C PHE A 206 -8.52 -5.53 13.77
N ARG A 207 -8.53 -4.23 14.07
CA ARG A 207 -7.49 -3.58 14.87
C ARG A 207 -7.36 -4.20 16.27
N LYS A 208 -8.48 -4.60 16.88
CA LYS A 208 -8.51 -5.28 18.19
C LYS A 208 -7.98 -6.70 18.14
N VAL A 209 -8.42 -7.52 17.18
CA VAL A 209 -7.97 -8.91 16.99
C VAL A 209 -6.46 -8.98 16.73
N PHE A 210 -5.94 -8.07 15.91
CA PHE A 210 -4.53 -8.03 15.52
C PHE A 210 -3.66 -7.12 16.41
N LYS A 211 -4.23 -6.47 17.43
CA LYS A 211 -3.54 -5.52 18.34
C LYS A 211 -2.70 -4.47 17.61
N ILE A 212 -3.29 -3.84 16.61
CA ILE A 212 -2.64 -2.79 15.82
C ILE A 212 -2.46 -1.53 16.68
N THR A 213 -1.22 -1.07 16.82
CA THR A 213 -0.93 0.22 17.47
C THR A 213 -1.12 1.40 16.51
N PRO A 214 -1.30 2.64 17.00
CA PRO A 214 -1.39 3.82 16.13
C PRO A 214 -0.15 3.98 15.22
N GLU A 215 1.05 3.73 15.75
CA GLU A 215 2.30 3.77 14.97
C GLU A 215 2.33 2.69 13.88
N GLN A 216 1.85 1.49 14.18
CA GLN A 216 1.75 0.41 13.21
C GLN A 216 0.74 0.72 12.12
N SER A 217 -0.36 1.41 12.45
CA SER A 217 -1.36 1.86 11.48
C SER A 217 -0.79 2.90 10.51
N ILE A 218 0.06 3.81 10.97
CA ILE A 218 0.77 4.78 10.11
C ILE A 218 1.62 4.03 9.07
N ASN A 219 2.30 2.96 9.50
CA ASN A 219 3.12 2.11 8.61
C ASN A 219 2.32 1.03 7.86
N GLN A 220 0.98 1.14 7.81
CA GLN A 220 0.07 0.19 7.14
C GLN A 220 0.20 -1.28 7.58
N LYS A 221 0.60 -1.55 8.82
CA LYS A 221 0.72 -2.93 9.32
C LYS A 221 -0.62 -3.66 9.36
N ASN A 222 -1.71 -2.94 9.59
CA ASN A 222 -3.05 -3.50 9.49
C ASN A 222 -3.34 -4.03 8.08
N VAL A 223 -3.02 -3.25 7.04
CA VAL A 223 -3.17 -3.67 5.65
C VAL A 223 -2.24 -4.83 5.34
N GLU A 224 -0.99 -4.81 5.84
CA GLU A 224 -0.07 -5.95 5.70
C GLU A 224 -0.65 -7.23 6.29
N TYR A 225 -1.24 -7.17 7.49
CA TYR A 225 -1.83 -8.34 8.14
C TYR A 225 -3.09 -8.84 7.43
N ALA A 226 -3.92 -7.93 6.90
CA ALA A 226 -5.07 -8.31 6.09
C ALA A 226 -4.62 -9.01 4.80
N VAL A 227 -3.61 -8.47 4.10
CA VAL A 227 -3.01 -9.10 2.93
C VAL A 227 -2.44 -10.47 3.27
N ARG A 228 -1.68 -10.59 4.37
CA ARG A 228 -1.13 -11.89 4.80
C ARG A 228 -2.24 -12.90 5.08
N LEU A 229 -3.31 -12.50 5.77
CA LEU A 229 -4.45 -13.37 6.03
C LEU A 229 -5.08 -13.84 4.71
N ILE A 230 -5.35 -12.93 3.77
CA ILE A 230 -5.89 -13.27 2.45
C ILE A 230 -4.95 -14.23 1.72
N VAL A 231 -3.69 -13.85 1.53
CA VAL A 231 -2.72 -14.65 0.76
C VAL A 231 -2.54 -16.03 1.38
N HIS A 232 -2.33 -16.14 2.69
CA HIS A 232 -2.15 -17.42 3.35
C HIS A 232 -3.42 -18.27 3.40
N THR A 233 -4.60 -17.69 3.21
CA THR A 233 -5.86 -18.45 3.09
C THR A 233 -6.00 -19.07 1.69
N PHE A 234 -5.70 -18.31 0.63
CA PHE A 234 -6.05 -18.71 -0.75
C PHE A 234 -4.86 -19.21 -1.59
N ARG A 235 -3.62 -19.08 -1.12
CA ARG A 235 -2.42 -19.49 -1.85
C ARG A 235 -1.43 -20.19 -0.93
N ASP A 236 -0.87 -21.29 -1.42
CA ASP A 236 0.20 -22.00 -0.73
C ASP A 236 1.56 -21.40 -1.05
N PHE A 237 2.42 -21.34 -0.03
CA PHE A 237 3.78 -20.86 -0.22
C PHE A 237 4.64 -21.91 -0.91
N THR A 238 5.06 -21.62 -2.15
CA THR A 238 6.03 -22.43 -2.90
C THR A 238 7.47 -22.07 -2.54
N SER A 239 8.28 -23.09 -2.23
CA SER A 239 9.71 -22.92 -1.91
C SER A 239 10.49 -22.27 -3.06
N GLY A 240 11.41 -21.36 -2.73
CA GLY A 240 12.34 -20.75 -3.69
C GLY A 240 12.04 -19.29 -4.05
N THR A 241 10.92 -18.75 -3.59
CA THR A 241 10.56 -17.32 -3.77
C THR A 241 10.77 -16.56 -2.46
N ASP A 242 11.16 -15.29 -2.54
CA ASP A 242 11.19 -14.41 -1.37
C ASP A 242 9.77 -14.18 -0.80
N VAL A 243 9.65 -13.94 0.51
CA VAL A 243 8.34 -13.77 1.16
C VAL A 243 7.58 -12.58 0.59
N GLN A 244 8.26 -11.48 0.31
CA GLN A 244 7.61 -10.25 -0.18
C GLN A 244 7.17 -10.42 -1.62
N GLU A 245 8.03 -11.02 -2.45
CA GLU A 245 7.66 -11.37 -3.82
C GLU A 245 6.47 -12.34 -3.87
N PHE A 246 6.42 -13.32 -2.97
CA PHE A 246 5.27 -14.22 -2.85
C PHE A 246 4.00 -13.46 -2.49
N LEU A 247 4.03 -12.57 -1.48
CA LEU A 247 2.86 -11.77 -1.09
C LEU A 247 2.40 -10.87 -2.23
N ASP A 248 3.32 -10.18 -2.91
CA ASP A 248 3.04 -9.24 -4.01
C ASP A 248 2.36 -9.97 -5.18
N LYS A 249 2.93 -11.09 -5.65
CA LYS A 249 2.35 -11.86 -6.76
C LYS A 249 1.02 -12.50 -6.37
N SER A 250 0.94 -13.06 -5.17
CA SER A 250 -0.24 -13.80 -4.73
C SER A 250 -1.44 -12.90 -4.51
N ILE A 251 -1.26 -11.71 -3.90
CA ILE A 251 -2.40 -10.80 -3.69
C ILE A 251 -2.97 -10.35 -5.03
N ILE A 252 -2.12 -10.01 -6.02
CA ILE A 252 -2.59 -9.58 -7.35
C ILE A 252 -3.30 -10.73 -8.09
N SER A 253 -2.76 -11.95 -8.03
CA SER A 253 -3.45 -13.15 -8.57
C SER A 253 -4.81 -13.35 -7.90
N ILE A 254 -4.91 -13.25 -6.58
CA ILE A 254 -6.19 -13.37 -5.87
C ILE A 254 -7.18 -12.29 -6.31
N MET A 255 -6.73 -11.03 -6.43
CA MET A 255 -7.60 -9.91 -6.82
C MET A 255 -8.17 -10.06 -8.24
N THR A 256 -7.49 -10.82 -9.11
CA THR A 256 -7.84 -10.97 -10.53
C THR A 256 -8.50 -12.29 -10.87
N GLU A 257 -8.17 -13.37 -10.16
CA GLU A 257 -8.61 -14.74 -10.46
C GLU A 257 -9.72 -15.23 -9.52
N GLU A 258 -9.77 -14.76 -8.27
CA GLU A 258 -10.72 -15.23 -7.27
C GLU A 258 -12.01 -14.39 -7.24
N ASN A 259 -13.08 -14.97 -6.70
CA ASN A 259 -14.29 -14.21 -6.40
C ASN A 259 -14.05 -13.29 -5.20
N GLN A 260 -13.90 -12.00 -5.47
CA GLN A 260 -13.63 -10.95 -4.47
C GLN A 260 -14.63 -10.94 -3.30
N ALA A 261 -15.92 -11.16 -3.57
CA ALA A 261 -16.95 -11.21 -2.53
C ALA A 261 -16.76 -12.41 -1.60
N ALA A 262 -16.44 -13.59 -2.15
CA ALA A 262 -16.17 -14.79 -1.36
C ALA A 262 -14.88 -14.66 -0.53
N VAL A 263 -13.86 -13.98 -1.06
CA VAL A 263 -12.62 -13.65 -0.34
C VAL A 263 -12.94 -12.80 0.88
N MET A 264 -13.69 -11.72 0.71
CA MET A 264 -14.06 -10.81 1.80
C MET A 264 -14.99 -11.45 2.82
N GLU A 265 -15.96 -12.25 2.36
CA GLU A 265 -16.84 -13.02 3.24
C GLU A 265 -16.04 -13.97 4.14
N THR A 266 -15.05 -14.66 3.56
CA THR A 266 -14.20 -15.60 4.30
C THR A 266 -13.39 -14.90 5.38
N ILE A 267 -12.65 -13.84 5.04
CA ILE A 267 -11.79 -13.15 6.00
C ILE A 267 -12.58 -12.37 7.06
N ARG A 268 -13.74 -11.79 6.71
CA ARG A 268 -14.64 -11.14 7.68
C ARG A 268 -15.15 -12.16 8.68
N TRP A 269 -15.66 -13.30 8.21
CA TRP A 269 -16.12 -14.39 9.05
C TRP A 269 -15.01 -14.88 10.00
N THR A 270 -13.78 -15.00 9.51
CA THR A 270 -12.64 -15.41 10.35
C THR A 270 -12.39 -14.43 11.48
N VAL A 271 -12.29 -13.13 11.18
CA VAL A 271 -11.98 -12.10 12.19
C VAL A 271 -13.12 -11.95 13.20
N GLU A 272 -14.38 -12.02 12.74
CA GLU A 272 -15.56 -12.02 13.62
C GLU A 272 -15.59 -13.23 14.53
N THR A 273 -15.35 -14.43 13.99
CA THR A 273 -15.32 -15.67 14.79
C THR A 273 -14.20 -15.64 15.82
N LEU A 274 -13.00 -15.18 15.44
CA LEU A 274 -11.89 -15.00 16.39
C LEU A 274 -12.25 -14.03 17.52
N SER A 275 -12.87 -12.90 17.18
CA SER A 275 -13.29 -11.90 18.15
C SER A 275 -14.37 -12.43 19.10
N ARG A 276 -15.38 -13.17 18.61
CA ARG A 276 -16.42 -13.78 19.47
C ARG A 276 -15.87 -14.90 20.35
N ALA A 277 -15.03 -15.77 19.79
CA ALA A 277 -14.53 -16.96 20.48
C ALA A 277 -13.54 -16.61 21.60
N ALA A 278 -12.62 -15.67 21.36
CA ALA A 278 -11.48 -15.42 22.22
C ALA A 278 -11.18 -13.93 22.52
N GLY A 279 -11.96 -12.99 21.95
CA GLY A 279 -11.86 -11.57 22.27
C GLY A 279 -10.69 -10.83 21.62
N ASP A 280 -10.38 -9.68 22.18
CA ASP A 280 -9.35 -8.76 21.68
C ASP A 280 -7.95 -9.35 21.88
N GLY A 281 -7.08 -9.24 20.87
CA GLY A 281 -5.70 -9.72 20.95
C GLY A 281 -5.53 -11.23 21.03
N VAL A 282 -6.49 -12.00 20.53
CA VAL A 282 -6.42 -13.46 20.37
C VAL A 282 -5.14 -13.98 19.67
N LEU A 283 -4.49 -13.14 18.86
CA LEU A 283 -3.22 -13.46 18.17
C LEU A 283 -1.97 -13.08 18.98
N VAL A 284 -2.15 -12.67 20.24
CA VAL A 284 -1.08 -12.48 21.21
C VAL A 284 -1.00 -13.74 22.09
N PRO A 285 0.20 -14.29 22.32
CA PRO A 285 0.39 -15.40 23.24
C PRO A 285 -0.17 -15.07 24.63
N PRO A 286 -0.92 -15.99 25.28
CA PRO A 286 -1.40 -15.78 26.64
C PRO A 286 -0.26 -15.80 27.66
N ALA A 287 -0.53 -15.37 28.88
CA ALA A 287 0.49 -15.25 29.94
C ALA A 287 1.11 -16.59 30.38
N ASP A 288 0.39 -17.70 30.14
CA ASP A 288 0.82 -19.08 30.39
C ASP A 288 1.49 -19.74 29.17
N ALA A 289 1.74 -18.98 28.10
CA ALA A 289 2.57 -19.44 26.99
C ALA A 289 4.03 -19.64 27.47
N PRO A 290 4.79 -20.55 26.83
CA PRO A 290 6.21 -20.74 27.13
C PRO A 290 7.00 -19.42 27.16
N GLU A 291 7.91 -19.26 28.13
CA GLU A 291 8.67 -18.01 28.37
C GLU A 291 9.49 -17.55 27.15
N GLU A 292 9.88 -18.49 26.28
CA GLU A 292 10.61 -18.20 25.04
C GLU A 292 9.75 -17.44 24.01
N ILE A 293 8.44 -17.37 24.21
CA ILE A 293 7.50 -16.69 23.33
C ILE A 293 7.20 -15.28 23.87
N ALA A 294 7.66 -14.27 23.13
CA ALA A 294 7.38 -12.88 23.48
C ALA A 294 5.87 -12.56 23.49
N ASN A 295 5.40 -11.94 24.58
CA ASN A 295 4.01 -11.46 24.76
C ASN A 295 3.72 -10.22 23.89
N ARG A 296 3.60 -10.44 22.58
CA ARG A 296 3.23 -9.45 21.56
C ARG A 296 2.59 -10.15 20.36
N PHE A 297 1.98 -9.37 19.46
CA PHE A 297 1.42 -9.89 18.21
C PHE A 297 2.42 -10.82 17.50
N SER A 298 1.94 -12.00 17.08
CA SER A 298 2.77 -13.04 16.49
C SER A 298 2.35 -13.34 15.05
N LEU A 299 3.28 -13.18 14.09
CA LEU A 299 3.05 -13.62 12.70
C LEU A 299 2.75 -15.12 12.62
N ARG A 300 3.30 -15.93 13.53
CA ARG A 300 2.97 -17.35 13.67
C ARG A 300 1.49 -17.56 14.03
N ALA A 301 0.92 -16.71 14.88
CA ALA A 301 -0.51 -16.78 15.20
C ALA A 301 -1.37 -16.35 14.01
N LEU A 302 -0.98 -15.31 13.26
CA LEU A 302 -1.67 -14.96 12.00
C LEU A 302 -1.65 -16.15 11.02
N GLU A 303 -0.48 -16.72 10.79
CA GLU A 303 -0.27 -17.79 9.81
C GLU A 303 -0.96 -19.09 10.24
N ALA A 304 -0.91 -19.47 11.52
CA ALA A 304 -1.47 -20.73 11.98
C ALA A 304 -2.91 -20.63 12.50
N ILE A 305 -3.22 -19.63 13.34
CA ILE A 305 -4.56 -19.49 13.92
C ILE A 305 -5.52 -18.86 12.92
N ALA A 306 -5.22 -17.64 12.45
CA ALA A 306 -6.17 -16.91 11.61
C ALA A 306 -6.32 -17.56 10.23
N SER A 307 -5.21 -17.87 9.56
CA SER A 307 -5.26 -18.48 8.22
C SER A 307 -5.73 -19.94 8.29
N GLY A 308 -5.37 -20.68 9.34
CA GLY A 308 -5.86 -22.05 9.56
C GLY A 308 -7.37 -22.12 9.77
N LEU A 309 -7.93 -21.20 10.57
CA LEU A 309 -9.37 -21.05 10.73
C LEU A 309 -10.05 -20.65 9.41
N ALA A 310 -9.49 -19.70 8.68
CA ALA A 310 -10.04 -19.25 7.39
C ALA A 310 -10.10 -20.39 6.35
N ARG A 311 -9.03 -21.19 6.23
CA ARG A 311 -8.99 -22.37 5.34
C ARG A 311 -10.03 -23.42 5.69
N ASN A 312 -10.42 -23.52 6.96
CA ASN A 312 -11.43 -24.47 7.44
C ASN A 312 -12.83 -23.85 7.60
N ARG A 313 -13.07 -22.65 7.05
CA ARG A 313 -14.34 -21.92 7.22
C ARG A 313 -15.57 -22.79 6.99
N GLU A 314 -15.63 -23.51 5.87
CA GLU A 314 -16.82 -24.29 5.53
C GLU A 314 -17.11 -25.40 6.54
N ALA A 315 -16.07 -26.10 7.00
CA ALA A 315 -16.21 -27.21 7.94
C ALA A 315 -16.57 -26.68 9.33
N VAL A 316 -15.87 -25.65 9.81
CA VAL A 316 -16.11 -25.03 11.12
C VAL A 316 -17.49 -24.37 11.17
N SER A 317 -17.94 -23.74 10.09
CA SER A 317 -19.26 -23.09 10.02
C SER A 317 -20.43 -24.06 10.16
N ARG A 318 -20.22 -25.37 9.94
CA ARG A 318 -21.24 -26.41 10.10
C ARG A 318 -21.30 -26.97 11.52
N LEU A 319 -20.35 -26.62 12.39
CA LEU A 319 -20.34 -27.10 13.77
C LEU A 319 -21.48 -26.45 14.59
N PRO A 320 -22.10 -27.19 15.52
CA PRO A 320 -23.14 -26.65 16.41
C PRO A 320 -22.66 -25.49 17.29
N ASP A 321 -21.40 -25.57 17.76
CA ASP A 321 -20.78 -24.54 18.59
C ASP A 321 -19.38 -24.18 18.04
N GLN A 322 -19.38 -23.28 17.06
CA GLN A 322 -18.17 -22.82 16.38
C GLN A 322 -17.22 -22.10 17.33
N ASP A 323 -17.77 -21.26 18.21
CA ASP A 323 -16.99 -20.40 19.09
C ASP A 323 -16.29 -21.23 20.18
N ALA A 324 -16.93 -22.29 20.69
CA ALA A 324 -16.30 -23.24 21.62
C ALA A 324 -15.15 -24.02 20.96
N PHE A 325 -15.37 -24.57 19.77
CA PHE A 325 -14.33 -25.28 19.01
C PHE A 325 -13.12 -24.38 18.76
N VAL A 326 -13.35 -23.15 18.29
CA VAL A 326 -12.28 -22.19 17.99
C VAL A 326 -11.53 -21.80 19.26
N ARG A 327 -12.24 -21.54 20.37
CA ARG A 327 -11.62 -21.23 21.66
C ARG A 327 -10.72 -22.36 22.16
N GLU A 328 -11.18 -23.61 22.07
CA GLU A 328 -10.40 -24.78 22.47
C GLU A 328 -9.12 -24.92 21.63
N ARG A 329 -9.24 -24.82 20.29
CA ARG A 329 -8.10 -24.90 19.38
C ARG A 329 -7.08 -23.78 19.63
N ILE A 330 -7.52 -22.56 19.93
CA ILE A 330 -6.61 -21.45 20.24
C ILE A 330 -5.87 -21.69 21.56
N SER A 331 -6.57 -22.09 22.62
CA SER A 331 -5.94 -22.37 23.91
C SER A 331 -4.94 -23.53 23.80
N GLY A 332 -5.29 -24.59 23.07
CA GLY A 332 -4.42 -25.74 22.85
C GLY A 332 -3.22 -25.45 21.95
N PHE A 333 -3.33 -24.49 21.02
CA PHE A 333 -2.28 -24.11 20.08
C PHE A 333 -1.00 -23.70 20.82
N TRP A 334 -1.11 -22.80 21.81
CA TRP A 334 0.06 -22.23 22.50
C TRP A 334 0.84 -23.24 23.34
N GLN A 335 0.22 -24.39 23.66
CA GLN A 335 0.81 -25.46 24.45
C GLN A 335 1.51 -26.54 23.60
N GLN A 336 1.46 -26.44 22.27
CA GLN A 336 2.08 -27.44 21.38
C GLN A 336 3.61 -27.27 21.33
N GLU A 337 4.35 -28.36 21.47
CA GLU A 337 5.81 -28.36 21.34
C GLU A 337 6.27 -27.89 19.95
N SER A 338 5.50 -28.21 18.91
CA SER A 338 5.75 -27.78 17.53
C SER A 338 5.69 -26.24 17.39
N VAL A 339 4.88 -25.55 18.20
CA VAL A 339 4.73 -24.09 18.14
C VAL A 339 6.01 -23.38 18.57
N LEU A 340 6.77 -23.92 19.54
CA LEU A 340 8.09 -23.40 19.90
C LEU A 340 9.07 -23.45 18.70
N GLN A 341 9.03 -24.53 17.94
CA GLN A 341 9.92 -24.76 16.80
C GLN A 341 9.52 -23.97 15.53
N MET A 342 8.33 -23.35 15.52
CA MET A 342 7.84 -22.55 14.39
C MET A 342 8.40 -21.13 14.36
N SER A 343 9.02 -20.63 15.44
CA SER A 343 9.55 -19.26 15.48
C SER A 343 10.87 -19.16 16.26
N ALA A 344 11.74 -20.16 16.11
CA ALA A 344 13.08 -20.13 16.67
C ALA A 344 13.89 -18.95 16.10
N SER A 345 14.77 -18.37 16.93
CA SER A 345 15.67 -17.28 16.51
C SER A 345 16.49 -17.70 15.28
N GLY A 346 16.50 -16.87 14.24
CA GLY A 346 17.21 -17.15 12.98
C GLY A 346 16.46 -18.00 11.96
N LEU A 347 15.24 -18.46 12.25
CA LEU A 347 14.42 -19.18 11.26
C LEU A 347 14.03 -18.24 10.09
N ARG A 348 14.33 -18.67 8.86
CA ARG A 348 13.92 -17.91 7.66
C ARG A 348 12.40 -17.80 7.60
N GLY A 349 11.89 -16.62 7.23
CA GLY A 349 10.45 -16.38 7.10
C GLY A 349 9.75 -17.35 6.15
N THR A 350 10.43 -17.77 5.08
CA THR A 350 9.94 -18.79 4.13
C THR A 350 9.69 -20.14 4.81
N THR A 351 10.62 -20.60 5.65
CA THR A 351 10.51 -21.86 6.40
C THR A 351 9.45 -21.76 7.48
N ARG A 352 9.29 -20.60 8.11
CA ARG A 352 8.20 -20.35 9.06
C ARG A 352 6.84 -20.55 8.38
N ILE A 353 6.57 -19.82 7.30
CA ILE A 353 5.26 -19.84 6.61
C ILE A 353 4.88 -21.26 6.20
N GLN A 354 5.82 -22.03 5.64
CA GLN A 354 5.57 -23.43 5.26
C GLN A 354 5.15 -24.32 6.43
N ARG A 355 5.68 -24.06 7.63
CA ARG A 355 5.35 -24.83 8.83
C ARG A 355 4.06 -24.35 9.46
N THR A 356 3.91 -23.04 9.63
CA THR A 356 2.80 -22.44 10.38
C THR A 356 1.47 -22.55 9.66
N VAL A 357 1.44 -22.27 8.35
CA VAL A 357 0.19 -22.31 7.57
C VAL A 357 -0.34 -23.75 7.46
N LEU A 358 0.51 -24.71 7.10
CA LEU A 358 0.11 -26.12 7.00
C LEU A 358 -0.30 -26.72 8.35
N PHE A 359 0.43 -26.36 9.42
CA PHE A 359 0.05 -26.77 10.77
C PHE A 359 -1.30 -26.18 11.15
N GLY A 360 -1.51 -24.88 10.93
CA GLY A 360 -2.77 -24.19 11.23
C GLY A 360 -3.96 -24.81 10.52
N GLU A 361 -3.82 -25.08 9.22
CA GLU A 361 -4.85 -25.75 8.42
C GLU A 361 -5.22 -27.12 9.01
N SER A 362 -4.23 -27.92 9.38
CA SER A 362 -4.48 -29.23 9.99
C SER A 362 -5.08 -29.11 11.39
N TRP A 363 -4.64 -28.12 12.17
CA TRP A 363 -5.04 -27.91 13.57
C TRP A 363 -6.49 -27.45 13.71
N PHE A 364 -6.98 -26.62 12.78
CA PHE A 364 -8.35 -26.09 12.78
C PHE A 364 -9.33 -26.94 11.98
N LYS A 365 -8.91 -28.08 11.43
CA LYS A 365 -9.80 -29.03 10.75
C LYS A 365 -10.66 -29.76 11.78
N PRO A 366 -12.00 -29.67 11.71
CA PRO A 366 -12.87 -30.48 12.57
C PRO A 366 -12.68 -31.97 12.28
N ASP A 367 -12.81 -32.80 13.31
CA ASP A 367 -12.87 -34.25 13.12
C ASP A 367 -14.14 -34.59 12.31
N ALA A 368 -13.98 -35.46 11.31
CA ALA A 368 -15.01 -35.76 10.30
C ALA A 368 -16.22 -36.52 10.86
#